data_AF-A0AAW2J4F0-F1
#
_entry.id   AF-A0AAW2J4F0-F1
#
_cell.length_a   1.000
_cell.length_b   1.000
_cell.length_c   1.000
_cell.angle_alpha   90.00
_cell.angle_beta   90.00
_cell.angle_gamma   90.00
#
_symmetry.space_group_name_H-M   'P 1'
#
loop_
_entity.id
_entity.type
_entity.pdbx_description
1 polymer ?
#
loop_
_entity_poly.entity_id
_entity_poly.type
_entity_poly.pdbx_seq_one_letter_code
_entity_poly.pdbx_strand_id
1 'polypeptide(L)'
;DGRRWRALAGYDPCASDYTEAYFNRPDVQHALHANVTKIPYPWTHCSDNITFWRDAPTSILPIIKKLIAAGQRVWVFSGDTDGRVPVTATRYSLRKLGLNIKQDWTPWYTDKHQ
;
A
#
# COMPACT_ATOMS: atom_id res chain seq x y z
N ASP A 1 -3.37 41.70 -1.54
CA ASP A 1 -4.00 40.48 -1.02
C ASP A 1 -3.07 39.29 -1.25
N GLY A 2 -2.27 38.96 -0.23
CA GLY A 2 -1.11 38.08 -0.35
C GLY A 2 -1.51 36.62 -0.29
N ARG A 3 -1.61 35.96 -1.46
CA ARG A 3 -1.77 34.51 -1.55
C ARG A 3 -0.55 33.82 -0.92
N ARG A 4 -0.72 33.36 0.32
CA ARG A 4 0.22 32.47 1.01
C ARG A 4 0.21 31.13 0.29
N TRP A 5 1.16 30.93 -0.62
CA TRP A 5 1.48 29.62 -1.16
C TRP A 5 1.86 28.72 0.01
N ARG A 6 0.99 27.77 0.38
CA ARG A 6 1.43 26.64 1.19
C ARG A 6 2.37 25.85 0.29
N ALA A 7 3.66 25.88 0.59
CA ALA A 7 4.59 24.94 -0.02
C ALA A 7 3.96 23.55 0.13
N LEU A 8 3.87 22.81 -0.99
CA LEU A 8 3.57 21.39 -0.90
C LEU A 8 4.61 20.82 0.07
N ALA A 9 4.15 20.13 1.12
CA ALA A 9 5.06 19.34 1.91
C ALA A 9 5.70 18.35 0.94
N GLY A 10 6.99 18.56 0.63
CA GLY A 10 7.72 17.70 -0.29
C GLY A 10 7.79 16.27 0.26
N TYR A 11 8.47 15.39 -0.48
CA TYR A 11 8.77 14.06 0.04
C TYR A 11 9.64 14.17 1.30
N ASP A 12 9.19 13.56 2.39
CA ASP A 12 9.90 13.48 3.66
C ASP A 12 10.13 12.01 4.03
N PRO A 13 11.37 11.50 3.98
CA PRO A 13 11.66 10.12 4.33
C PRO A 13 11.42 9.80 5.81
N CYS A 14 11.32 10.82 6.69
CA CYS A 14 11.10 10.67 8.13
C CYS A 14 9.62 10.72 8.52
N ALA A 15 8.69 10.75 7.57
CA ALA A 15 7.25 10.86 7.84
C ALA A 15 6.70 9.73 8.75
N SER A 16 7.35 8.55 8.76
CA SER A 16 7.03 7.46 9.68
C SER A 16 7.15 7.86 11.14
N ASP A 17 8.15 8.67 11.49
CA ASP A 17 8.48 9.04 12.86
C ASP A 17 7.40 9.93 13.44
N TYR A 18 6.83 10.83 12.62
CA TYR A 18 5.73 11.70 13.01
C TYR A 18 4.47 10.90 13.33
N THR A 19 4.22 9.84 12.55
CA THR A 19 3.08 8.95 12.74
C THR A 19 3.22 8.16 14.04
N GLU A 20 4.43 7.64 14.31
CA GLU A 20 4.72 6.92 15.55
C GLU A 20 4.62 7.81 16.79
N ALA A 21 5.13 9.04 16.72
CA ALA A 21 4.96 10.01 17.79
C ALA A 21 3.48 10.36 18.01
N TYR A 22 2.69 10.53 16.94
CA TYR A 22 1.28 10.89 17.01
C TYR A 22 0.43 9.80 17.68
N PHE A 23 0.57 8.54 17.25
CA PHE A 23 -0.24 7.44 17.78
C PHE A 23 0.16 6.99 19.19
N ASN A 24 1.32 7.42 19.70
CA ASN A 24 1.72 7.20 21.09
C ASN A 24 1.26 8.31 22.06
N ARG A 25 0.58 9.36 21.58
CA ARG A 25 0.02 10.39 22.46
C ARG A 25 -1.21 9.88 23.23
N PRO A 26 -1.30 10.14 24.55
CA PRO A 26 -2.44 9.69 25.35
C PRO A 26 -3.79 10.24 24.89
N ASP A 27 -3.84 11.50 24.47
CA ASP A 27 -5.07 12.15 24.00
C ASP A 27 -5.55 11.56 22.66
N VAL A 28 -4.62 11.23 21.76
CA VAL A 28 -4.92 10.53 20.50
C VAL A 28 -5.40 9.11 20.75
N GLN A 29 -4.74 8.35 21.63
CA GLN A 29 -5.17 7.01 21.98
C GLN A 29 -6.58 7.01 22.61
N HIS A 30 -6.84 7.97 23.50
CA HIS A 30 -8.17 8.15 24.10
C HIS A 30 -9.24 8.46 23.03
N ALA A 31 -8.96 9.41 22.14
CA ALA A 31 -9.88 9.80 21.07
C ALA A 31 -10.20 8.66 20.09
N LEU A 32 -9.24 7.75 19.87
CA LEU A 32 -9.41 6.57 19.00
C LEU A 32 -9.96 5.34 19.75
N HIS A 33 -10.21 5.45 21.05
CA HIS A 33 -10.52 4.32 21.93
C HIS A 33 -9.46 3.18 21.83
N ALA A 34 -8.20 3.54 21.61
CA ALA A 34 -7.07 2.64 21.59
C ALA A 34 -6.44 2.52 22.99
N ASN A 35 -5.71 1.44 23.25
CA ASN A 35 -4.98 1.23 24.50
C ASN A 35 -5.84 1.33 25.80
N VAL A 36 -7.12 0.96 25.73
CA VAL A 36 -8.07 1.07 26.87
C VAL A 36 -7.62 0.25 28.08
N THR A 37 -6.97 -0.90 27.84
CA THR A 37 -6.50 -1.82 28.88
C THR A 37 -5.04 -1.59 29.32
N LYS A 38 -4.38 -0.52 28.84
CA LYS A 38 -2.98 -0.20 29.15
C LYS A 38 -2.00 -1.31 28.73
N ILE A 39 -1.91 -1.57 27.42
CA ILE A 39 -0.92 -2.48 26.85
C ILE A 39 0.51 -2.01 27.23
N PRO A 40 1.44 -2.94 27.54
CA PRO A 40 2.72 -2.61 28.15
C PRO A 40 3.80 -2.17 27.15
N TYR A 41 3.44 -1.96 25.88
CA TYR A 41 4.36 -1.57 24.81
C TYR A 41 3.77 -0.41 24.00
N PRO A 42 4.63 0.44 23.39
CA PRO A 42 4.16 1.52 22.55
C PRO A 42 3.55 1.00 21.23
N TRP A 43 2.78 1.85 20.57
CA TRP A 43 2.40 1.62 19.18
C TRP A 43 3.62 1.77 18.27
N THR A 44 3.75 0.89 17.28
CA THR A 44 4.78 0.93 16.23
C THR A 44 4.16 0.55 14.88
N HIS A 45 4.81 0.92 13.77
CA HIS A 45 4.33 0.56 12.41
C HIS A 45 4.33 -0.95 12.15
N CYS A 46 5.37 -1.63 12.63
CA CYS A 46 5.60 -3.06 12.47
C CYS A 46 5.96 -3.68 13.83
N SER A 47 5.57 -4.94 14.03
CA SER A 47 5.89 -5.68 15.25
C SER A 47 7.09 -6.61 15.02
N ASP A 48 8.23 -6.32 15.63
CA ASP A 48 9.42 -7.17 15.55
C ASP A 48 9.28 -8.49 16.31
N ASN A 49 8.22 -8.67 17.11
CA ASN A 49 7.92 -9.96 17.74
C ASN A 49 7.45 -11.01 16.72
N ILE A 50 6.93 -10.59 15.56
CA ILE A 50 6.54 -11.49 14.46
C ILE A 50 7.70 -11.57 13.49
N THR A 51 8.69 -12.40 13.82
CA THR A 51 9.94 -12.52 13.04
C THR A 51 9.82 -13.45 11.85
N PHE A 52 9.00 -14.50 11.95
CA PHE A 52 8.84 -15.49 10.89
C PHE A 52 7.39 -15.93 10.75
N TRP A 53 6.88 -15.87 9.52
CA TRP A 53 5.56 -16.36 9.16
C TRP A 53 5.67 -17.59 8.27
N ARG A 54 5.03 -18.70 8.67
CA ARG A 54 5.16 -20.00 7.99
C ARG A 54 4.27 -20.17 6.77
N ASP A 55 3.03 -19.69 6.84
CA ASP A 55 2.06 -19.87 5.76
C ASP A 55 2.28 -18.81 4.67
N ALA A 56 3.09 -19.17 3.68
CA ALA A 56 3.49 -18.30 2.58
C ALA A 56 3.51 -19.09 1.25
N PRO A 57 2.33 -19.35 0.63
CA PRO A 57 2.28 -20.04 -0.64
C PRO A 57 3.09 -19.30 -1.72
N THR A 58 3.77 -20.05 -2.59
CA THR A 58 4.68 -19.49 -3.60
C THR A 58 3.97 -18.67 -4.69
N SER A 59 2.64 -18.77 -4.78
CA SER A 59 1.85 -18.05 -5.77
C SER A 59 0.41 -17.85 -5.31
N ILE A 60 -0.14 -16.68 -5.62
CA ILE A 60 -1.56 -16.35 -5.47
C ILE A 60 -2.33 -16.41 -6.79
N LEU A 61 -1.67 -16.74 -7.91
CA LEU A 61 -2.32 -16.78 -9.23
C LEU A 61 -3.55 -17.70 -9.29
N PRO A 62 -3.58 -18.88 -8.62
CA PRO A 62 -4.79 -19.70 -8.58
C PRO A 62 -5.98 -18.98 -7.93
N ILE A 63 -5.74 -18.17 -6.90
CA ILE A 63 -6.78 -17.39 -6.21
C ILE A 63 -7.29 -16.27 -7.13
N ILE A 64 -6.39 -15.52 -7.78
CA ILE A 64 -6.76 -14.48 -8.74
C ILE A 64 -7.61 -15.09 -9.87
N LYS A 65 -7.22 -16.25 -10.41
CA LYS A 65 -7.98 -16.95 -11.45
C LYS A 65 -9.38 -17.34 -10.97
N LYS A 66 -9.51 -17.82 -9.73
CA LYS A 66 -10.81 -18.16 -9.11
C LYS A 66 -11.71 -16.93 -8.97
N LEU A 67 -11.16 -15.79 -8.53
CA LEU A 67 -11.92 -14.54 -8.39
C LEU A 67 -12.41 -14.01 -9.73
N ILE A 68 -11.57 -14.06 -10.77
CA ILE A 68 -11.96 -13.69 -12.14
C ILE A 68 -13.07 -14.60 -12.66
N ALA A 69 -12.96 -15.92 -12.47
CA ALA A 69 -13.98 -16.88 -12.88
C ALA A 69 -15.32 -16.67 -12.15
N ALA A 70 -15.29 -16.17 -10.91
CA ALA A 70 -16.48 -15.79 -10.15
C ALA A 70 -17.09 -14.43 -10.58
N GLY A 71 -16.52 -13.75 -11.58
CA GLY A 71 -17.00 -12.46 -12.07
C GLY A 71 -16.55 -11.25 -11.24
N GLN A 72 -15.60 -11.44 -10.31
CA GLN A 72 -15.09 -10.33 -9.51
C GLN A 72 -14.15 -9.44 -10.34
N ARG A 73 -14.30 -8.12 -10.20
CA ARG A 73 -13.38 -7.14 -10.78
C ARG A 73 -12.09 -7.08 -9.96
N VAL A 74 -10.95 -7.29 -10.63
CA VAL A 74 -9.61 -7.28 -10.01
C VAL A 74 -8.74 -6.21 -10.67
N TRP A 75 -8.13 -5.34 -9.86
CA TRP A 75 -7.13 -4.36 -10.28
C TRP A 75 -5.80 -4.67 -9.61
N VAL A 76 -4.71 -4.55 -10.37
CA VAL A 76 -3.34 -4.71 -9.88
C VAL A 76 -2.55 -3.51 -10.36
N PHE A 77 -1.87 -2.82 -9.44
CA PHE A 77 -1.06 -1.62 -9.73
C PHE A 77 0.33 -1.77 -9.11
N SER A 78 1.30 -1.01 -9.62
CA SER A 78 2.68 -1.01 -9.14
C SER A 78 3.30 0.36 -9.39
N GLY A 79 4.05 0.89 -8.42
CA GLY A 79 4.93 2.03 -8.64
C GLY A 79 6.17 1.59 -9.42
N ASP A 80 6.56 2.33 -10.45
CA ASP A 80 7.61 1.91 -11.39
C ASP A 80 9.05 2.10 -10.89
N THR A 81 9.22 2.87 -9.81
CA THR A 81 10.51 3.04 -9.13
C THR A 81 10.68 2.16 -7.88
N ASP A 82 9.76 1.24 -7.59
CA ASP A 82 9.92 0.30 -6.46
C ASP A 82 10.96 -0.79 -6.79
N GLY A 83 11.99 -0.90 -5.95
CA GLY A 83 13.02 -1.93 -6.02
C GLY A 83 12.72 -3.19 -5.22
N ARG A 84 11.75 -3.18 -4.28
CA ARG A 84 11.40 -4.34 -3.44
C ARG A 84 10.50 -5.32 -4.20
N VAL A 85 9.44 -4.83 -4.85
CA VAL A 85 8.54 -5.61 -5.71
C VAL A 85 8.35 -4.89 -7.05
N PRO A 86 9.29 -5.06 -8.01
CA PRO A 86 9.33 -4.24 -9.21
C PRO A 86 8.19 -4.55 -10.18
N VAL A 87 7.81 -3.56 -10.99
CA VAL A 87 6.81 -3.68 -12.08
C VAL A 87 7.03 -4.92 -12.95
N THR A 88 8.29 -5.25 -13.26
CA THR A 88 8.64 -6.43 -14.07
C THR A 88 8.18 -7.74 -13.44
N ALA A 89 8.28 -7.88 -12.12
CA ALA A 89 7.83 -9.08 -11.39
C ALA A 89 6.30 -9.23 -11.46
N THR A 90 5.57 -8.13 -11.27
CA THR A 90 4.11 -8.09 -11.42
C THR A 90 3.69 -8.45 -12.84
N ARG A 91 4.32 -7.84 -13.86
CA ARG A 91 4.02 -8.11 -15.28
C ARG A 91 4.24 -9.58 -15.65
N TYR A 92 5.35 -10.19 -15.22
CA TYR A 92 5.59 -11.61 -15.50
C TYR A 92 4.61 -12.53 -14.77
N SER A 93 4.25 -12.21 -13.53
CA SER A 93 3.25 -12.97 -12.77
C SER A 93 1.87 -12.93 -13.45
N LEU A 94 1.41 -11.74 -13.87
CA LEU A 94 0.11 -11.60 -14.53
C LEU A 94 0.06 -12.24 -15.92
N ARG A 95 1.17 -12.23 -16.68
CA ARG A 95 1.25 -12.94 -17.97
C ARG A 95 0.95 -14.43 -17.83
N LYS A 96 1.31 -15.07 -16.70
CA LYS A 96 1.01 -16.48 -16.44
C LYS A 96 -0.48 -16.79 -16.28
N LEU A 97 -1.33 -15.79 -16.08
CA LEU A 97 -2.79 -15.99 -16.03
C LEU A 97 -3.39 -16.27 -17.42
N GLY A 98 -2.69 -15.89 -18.51
CA GLY A 98 -3.16 -16.15 -19.88
C GLY A 98 -4.48 -15.47 -20.23
N LEU A 99 -4.77 -14.31 -19.64
CA LEU A 99 -6.00 -13.56 -19.91
C LEU A 99 -5.93 -12.87 -21.27
N ASN A 100 -7.07 -12.78 -21.96
CA ASN A 100 -7.19 -12.05 -23.21
C ASN A 100 -7.01 -10.54 -22.97
N ILE A 101 -6.20 -9.91 -23.81
CA ILE A 101 -6.03 -8.46 -23.83
C ILE A 101 -7.29 -7.85 -24.47
N LYS A 102 -8.04 -7.08 -23.68
CA LYS A 102 -9.20 -6.31 -24.20
C LYS A 102 -8.80 -4.93 -24.73
N GLN A 103 -7.74 -4.36 -24.18
CA GLN A 103 -7.20 -3.06 -24.55
C GLN A 103 -5.69 -3.13 -24.37
N ASP A 104 -4.94 -2.70 -25.40
CA ASP A 104 -3.49 -2.63 -25.33
C ASP A 104 -3.03 -1.60 -24.30
N TRP A 105 -1.76 -1.71 -23.89
CA TRP A 105 -1.15 -0.76 -22.97
C TRP A 105 -1.26 0.67 -23.49
N THR A 106 -1.79 1.56 -22.66
CA THR A 106 -1.92 2.98 -22.97
C THR A 106 -1.48 3.82 -21.77
N PRO A 107 -0.86 4.99 -22.00
CA PRO A 107 -0.64 5.94 -20.93
C PRO A 107 -1.98 6.45 -20.40
N TRP A 108 -2.02 6.76 -19.11
CA TRP A 108 -3.14 7.46 -18.47
C TRP A 108 -2.67 8.82 -17.96
N TYR A 109 -3.59 9.77 -17.86
CA TYR A 109 -3.32 11.15 -17.45
C TYR A 109 -4.30 11.56 -16.35
N THR A 110 -3.82 12.23 -15.30
CA THR A 110 -4.65 12.77 -14.21
C THR A 110 -5.16 14.18 -14.47
N ASP A 111 -4.48 14.96 -15.31
CA ASP A 111 -4.90 16.31 -15.71
C ASP A 111 -5.28 16.37 -17.19
N LYS A 112 -6.21 17.27 -17.51
CA LYS A 112 -6.69 17.53 -18.88
C LYS A 112 -5.73 18.41 -19.72
N HIS A 113 -4.56 18.77 -19.20
CA HIS A 113 -3.64 19.66 -19.91
C HIS A 113 -2.66 18.84 -20.76
N GLN A 114 -2.98 18.77 -22.05
CA GLN A 114 -2.00 18.61 -23.14
C GLN A 114 -1.00 19.76 -23.15
#